data_AF-A0A3P0NX59-F1
#
_entry.id   AF-A0A3P0NX59-F1
#
_cell.length_a   1.000
_cell.length_b   1.000
_cell.length_c   1.000
_cell.angle_alpha   90.00
_cell.angle_beta   90.00
_cell.angle_gamma   90.00
#
_symmetry.space_group_name_H-M   'P 1'
#
loop_
_entity.id
_entity.type
_entity.pdbx_description
1 polymer ?
#
loop_
_entity_poly.entity_id
_entity_poly.type
_entity_poly.pdbx_seq_one_letter_code
_entity_poly.pdbx_strand_id
1 'polypeptide(L)'
;MASKNVSLSTIPSGIRSPGQYIEYNTTLALRSLPTNDQSLLIVGQRTDAGTVPALVPTDVYSSDESALYFGAGSLIDIAVRAAITANPYISITAIAVDDAAAGQAAHATVTFAGTSTVDGAFALYVGRQRIDVAVNVGDTAADVAAAMVAAIVQTPSLHVTAAAEDAVLTITAKNKGVTGNSIQLSQLNQAAGITAAIVAMAGGLNDPDPEPALDAVFASRYTIVASCWAQLDALTKIRSFADRISGAMEMRPCVAVAGVVGTISESATLASSINSGRITFGWYPNSVSHVAEVAAGYAAVIGSEPDPARPFNTLPIAGLDVVSVDKQASRTEKEKALHEGLTPLEVGPDNNSVQIKRAISTYLVNPQGVNDPSMLDITTIRSLDYSRKAWRERFSLRFSRSKLAPRIPAQVRSEMLDVAYKLEDLEILQDIDTWKNSFIFEKDEQSIGQLNGKLPAPVVPGLHVFAAEIDLILS
;
A
#
# COMPACT_ATOMS: atom_id res chain seq x y z
N MET A 1 -34.57 -19.36 32.36
CA MET A 1 -33.94 -20.34 33.28
C MET A 1 -33.29 -19.59 34.44
N ALA A 2 -33.58 -20.00 35.67
CA ALA A 2 -33.14 -19.33 36.89
C ALA A 2 -31.98 -20.07 37.59
N SER A 3 -31.01 -20.56 36.83
CA SER A 3 -29.73 -20.96 37.41
C SER A 3 -28.80 -19.75 37.40
N LYS A 4 -28.25 -19.41 38.57
CA LYS A 4 -27.37 -18.25 38.76
C LYS A 4 -26.07 -18.35 37.94
N ASN A 5 -25.60 -19.58 37.74
CA ASN A 5 -24.27 -19.87 37.19
C ASN A 5 -24.30 -20.69 35.89
N VAL A 6 -25.44 -21.29 35.51
CA VAL A 6 -25.57 -22.13 34.32
C VAL A 6 -26.64 -21.56 33.40
N SER A 7 -26.27 -21.25 32.16
CA SER A 7 -27.21 -20.81 31.11
C SER A 7 -27.22 -21.86 30.00
N LEU A 8 -28.41 -22.34 29.64
CA LEU A 8 -28.61 -23.20 28.49
C LEU A 8 -29.16 -22.37 27.30
N SER A 9 -28.60 -22.56 26.11
CA SER A 9 -28.84 -21.75 24.92
C SER A 9 -29.83 -22.37 23.92
N THR A 10 -29.86 -23.69 23.83
CA THR A 10 -30.67 -24.46 22.86
C THR A 10 -31.81 -25.21 23.51
N ILE A 11 -31.64 -25.60 24.78
CA ILE A 11 -32.68 -26.31 25.54
C ILE A 11 -33.76 -25.30 25.99
N PRO A 12 -35.03 -25.42 25.53
CA PRO A 12 -36.08 -24.47 25.87
C PRO A 12 -36.45 -24.52 27.36
N SER A 13 -36.77 -23.37 27.95
CA SER A 13 -37.25 -23.32 29.34
C SER A 13 -38.69 -23.82 29.47
N GLY A 14 -38.98 -24.64 30.49
CA GLY A 14 -40.34 -25.11 30.77
C GLY A 14 -40.77 -26.31 29.94
N ILE A 15 -39.82 -27.02 29.32
CA ILE A 15 -40.09 -28.29 28.63
C ILE A 15 -40.71 -29.28 29.63
N ARG A 16 -41.87 -29.86 29.26
CA ARG A 16 -42.64 -30.79 30.12
C ARG A 16 -42.37 -32.26 29.78
N SER A 17 -41.70 -32.52 28.66
CA SER A 17 -41.30 -33.87 28.25
C SER A 17 -40.16 -34.37 29.15
N PRO A 18 -40.29 -35.52 29.82
CA PRO A 18 -39.20 -36.10 30.60
C PRO A 18 -38.09 -36.62 29.66
N GLY A 19 -36.82 -36.42 30.03
CA GLY A 19 -35.65 -36.88 29.28
C GLY A 19 -34.32 -36.28 29.75
N GLN A 20 -33.19 -36.80 29.25
CA GLN A 20 -31.86 -36.20 29.42
C GLN A 20 -31.54 -35.33 28.20
N TYR A 21 -31.42 -34.03 28.41
CA TYR A 21 -31.07 -33.07 27.36
C TYR A 21 -29.72 -32.46 27.71
N ILE A 22 -28.75 -32.61 26.81
CA ILE A 22 -27.38 -32.08 26.94
C ILE A 22 -27.13 -31.22 25.71
N GLU A 23 -26.61 -30.02 25.91
CA GLU A 23 -26.21 -29.13 24.82
C GLU A 23 -24.71 -28.88 24.84
N TYR A 24 -24.15 -28.66 23.64
CA TYR A 24 -22.75 -28.29 23.49
C TYR A 24 -22.58 -26.78 23.58
N ASN A 25 -21.75 -26.33 24.52
CA ASN A 25 -21.32 -24.94 24.55
C ASN A 25 -20.01 -24.77 23.76
N THR A 26 -20.11 -24.25 22.55
CA THR A 26 -18.94 -23.95 21.70
C THR A 26 -18.29 -22.61 22.04
N THR A 27 -18.92 -21.77 22.89
CA THR A 27 -18.39 -20.45 23.22
C THR A 27 -17.05 -20.52 23.93
N LEU A 28 -16.65 -21.64 24.53
CA LEU A 28 -15.33 -21.83 25.17
C LEU A 28 -14.29 -22.55 24.29
N ALA A 29 -14.65 -22.96 23.08
CA ALA A 29 -13.84 -23.86 22.25
C ALA A 29 -12.54 -23.21 21.73
N LEU A 30 -12.57 -21.91 21.45
CA LEU A 30 -11.42 -21.18 20.88
C LEU A 30 -10.85 -20.17 21.89
N ARG A 31 -9.56 -20.30 22.20
CA ARG A 31 -8.80 -19.40 23.08
C ARG A 31 -7.60 -18.74 22.40
N SER A 32 -7.30 -19.09 21.16
CA SER A 32 -6.24 -18.47 20.37
C SER A 32 -6.57 -17.01 20.03
N LEU A 33 -5.55 -16.29 19.55
CA LEU A 33 -5.69 -15.01 18.87
C LEU A 33 -6.13 -15.23 17.42
N PRO A 34 -6.75 -14.22 16.77
CA PRO A 34 -7.17 -14.33 15.39
C PRO A 34 -5.99 -14.31 14.42
N THR A 35 -6.11 -14.99 13.28
CA THR A 35 -5.13 -14.88 12.19
C THR A 35 -5.08 -13.44 11.66
N ASN A 36 -3.90 -12.96 11.26
CA ASN A 36 -3.71 -11.61 10.73
C ASN A 36 -3.45 -11.60 9.20
N ASP A 37 -4.34 -12.24 8.44
CA ASP A 37 -4.22 -12.27 6.97
C ASP A 37 -4.22 -10.85 6.40
N GLN A 38 -3.26 -10.58 5.50
CA GLN A 38 -3.12 -9.30 4.82
C GLN A 38 -3.74 -9.39 3.42
N SER A 39 -4.47 -8.34 3.03
CA SER A 39 -5.05 -8.20 1.69
C SER A 39 -4.80 -6.79 1.15
N LEU A 40 -4.43 -6.74 -0.12
CA LEU A 40 -4.05 -5.52 -0.83
C LEU A 40 -5.14 -5.14 -1.82
N LEU A 41 -5.70 -3.95 -1.64
CA LEU A 41 -6.50 -3.27 -2.67
C LEU A 41 -5.60 -2.36 -3.49
N ILE A 42 -5.60 -2.50 -4.82
CA ILE A 42 -4.94 -1.55 -5.72
C ILE A 42 -6.02 -0.73 -6.44
N VAL A 43 -5.92 0.60 -6.36
CA VAL A 43 -6.82 1.53 -7.05
C VAL A 43 -6.04 2.27 -8.12
N GLY A 44 -6.49 2.19 -9.37
CA GLY A 44 -5.78 2.77 -10.52
C GLY A 44 -6.64 2.90 -11.78
N GLN A 45 -6.01 3.27 -12.90
CA GLN A 45 -6.70 3.46 -14.18
C GLN A 45 -6.60 2.20 -15.05
N ARG A 46 -7.70 1.84 -15.70
CA ARG A 46 -7.73 0.85 -16.78
C ARG A 46 -7.69 1.54 -18.15
N THR A 47 -7.55 0.75 -19.19
CA THR A 47 -7.75 1.20 -20.58
C THR A 47 -8.99 0.51 -21.17
N ASP A 48 -9.50 1.06 -22.28
CA ASP A 48 -10.66 0.50 -23.01
C ASP A 48 -10.44 -0.94 -23.50
N ALA A 49 -9.19 -1.40 -23.58
CA ALA A 49 -8.82 -2.76 -23.95
C ALA A 49 -9.06 -3.80 -22.82
N GLY A 50 -9.31 -3.36 -21.58
CA GLY A 50 -9.60 -4.27 -20.48
C GLY A 50 -10.96 -4.95 -20.62
N THR A 51 -11.10 -6.16 -20.08
CA THR A 51 -12.36 -6.92 -20.08
C THR A 51 -13.26 -6.64 -18.87
N VAL A 52 -12.69 -6.21 -17.75
CA VAL A 52 -13.42 -5.92 -16.50
C VAL A 52 -13.89 -4.46 -16.51
N PRO A 53 -15.20 -4.18 -16.41
CA PRO A 53 -15.71 -2.80 -16.36
C PRO A 53 -15.11 -1.99 -15.19
N ALA A 54 -15.07 -0.67 -15.34
CA ALA A 54 -14.70 0.22 -14.23
C ALA A 54 -15.61 0.01 -13.01
N LEU A 55 -15.06 0.29 -11.82
CA LEU A 55 -15.74 0.20 -10.52
C LEU A 55 -16.12 -1.22 -10.08
N VAL A 56 -15.61 -2.25 -10.75
CA VAL A 56 -15.81 -3.66 -10.36
C VAL A 56 -14.55 -4.19 -9.67
N PRO A 57 -14.59 -4.46 -8.35
CA PRO A 57 -13.46 -5.06 -7.65
C PRO A 57 -13.25 -6.49 -8.16
N THR A 58 -12.03 -6.80 -8.58
CA THR A 58 -11.67 -8.10 -9.17
C THR A 58 -10.39 -8.63 -8.53
N ASP A 59 -10.42 -9.89 -8.11
CA ASP A 59 -9.24 -10.58 -7.60
C ASP A 59 -8.29 -10.91 -8.74
N VAL A 60 -6.99 -10.72 -8.51
CA VAL A 60 -5.96 -10.91 -9.52
C VAL A 60 -4.88 -11.84 -8.98
N TYR A 61 -4.59 -12.92 -9.71
CA TYR A 61 -3.64 -13.96 -9.30
C TYR A 61 -2.38 -13.97 -10.17
N SER A 62 -2.38 -13.28 -11.32
CA SER A 62 -1.23 -13.21 -12.21
C SER A 62 -1.16 -11.87 -12.97
N SER A 63 0.02 -11.54 -13.48
CA SER A 63 0.22 -10.38 -14.34
C SER A 63 -0.53 -10.48 -15.67
N ASP A 64 -0.81 -11.69 -16.15
CA ASP A 64 -1.50 -11.92 -17.42
C ASP A 64 -3.00 -11.66 -17.26
N GLU A 65 -3.59 -12.07 -16.13
CA GLU A 65 -4.95 -11.71 -15.75
C GLU A 65 -5.11 -10.20 -15.60
N SER A 66 -4.16 -9.54 -14.93
CA SER A 66 -4.15 -8.08 -14.81
C SER A 66 -4.22 -7.37 -16.17
N ALA A 67 -3.35 -7.80 -17.11
CA ALA A 67 -3.31 -7.25 -18.45
C ALA A 67 -4.61 -7.50 -19.23
N LEU A 68 -5.26 -8.66 -19.05
CA LEU A 68 -6.55 -8.96 -19.67
C LEU A 68 -7.71 -8.17 -19.05
N TYR A 69 -7.72 -8.01 -17.73
CA TYR A 69 -8.82 -7.38 -17.00
C TYR A 69 -8.82 -5.87 -17.17
N PHE A 70 -7.66 -5.22 -17.06
CA PHE A 70 -7.55 -3.77 -17.04
C PHE A 70 -6.88 -3.18 -18.29
N GLY A 71 -6.40 -4.06 -19.18
CA GLY A 71 -5.68 -3.71 -20.39
C GLY A 71 -4.18 -3.65 -20.14
N ALA A 72 -3.42 -4.29 -21.04
CA ALA A 72 -1.98 -4.43 -20.94
C ALA A 72 -1.29 -3.05 -20.91
N GLY A 73 -0.43 -2.85 -19.91
CA GLY A 73 0.27 -1.59 -19.71
C GLY A 73 -0.64 -0.43 -19.26
N SER A 74 -1.85 -0.70 -18.78
CA SER A 74 -2.62 0.31 -18.04
C SER A 74 -1.91 0.68 -16.72
N LEU A 75 -2.28 1.82 -16.13
CA LEU A 75 -1.67 2.28 -14.88
C LEU A 75 -1.87 1.26 -13.74
N ILE A 76 -3.05 0.65 -13.66
CA ILE A 76 -3.30 -0.40 -12.67
C ILE A 76 -2.56 -1.70 -13.02
N ASP A 77 -2.35 -2.01 -14.30
CA ASP A 77 -1.61 -3.21 -14.71
C ASP A 77 -0.14 -3.16 -14.29
N ILE A 78 0.54 -2.04 -14.51
CA ILE A 78 1.95 -1.89 -14.08
C ILE A 78 2.05 -1.95 -12.54
N ALA A 79 1.07 -1.43 -11.81
CA ALA A 79 1.01 -1.48 -10.36
C ALA A 79 0.81 -2.91 -9.85
N VAL A 80 -0.14 -3.66 -10.41
CA VAL A 80 -0.39 -5.06 -10.05
C VAL A 80 0.84 -5.93 -10.36
N ARG A 81 1.47 -5.74 -11.53
CA ARG A 81 2.70 -6.46 -11.89
C ARG A 81 3.84 -6.18 -10.90
N ALA A 82 3.99 -4.93 -10.46
CA ALA A 82 4.97 -4.57 -9.42
C ALA A 82 4.65 -5.22 -8.06
N ALA A 83 3.38 -5.24 -7.64
CA ALA A 83 2.95 -5.90 -6.41
C ALA A 83 3.21 -7.41 -6.43
N ILE A 84 2.86 -8.10 -7.51
CA ILE A 84 3.11 -9.55 -7.69
C ILE A 84 4.62 -9.85 -7.68
N THR A 85 5.42 -9.00 -8.33
CA THR A 85 6.89 -9.14 -8.35
C THR A 85 7.49 -8.98 -6.96
N ALA A 86 6.97 -8.04 -6.16
CA ALA A 86 7.43 -7.78 -4.81
C ALA A 86 6.99 -8.87 -3.81
N ASN A 87 5.76 -9.37 -3.95
CA ASN A 87 5.21 -10.45 -3.12
C ASN A 87 4.25 -11.35 -3.92
N PRO A 88 4.72 -12.50 -4.44
CA PRO A 88 3.90 -13.38 -5.27
C PRO A 88 2.70 -14.03 -4.56
N TYR A 89 2.67 -14.04 -3.22
CA TYR A 89 1.64 -14.72 -2.44
C TYR A 89 0.61 -13.78 -1.82
N ILE A 90 0.70 -12.47 -2.07
CA ILE A 90 -0.25 -11.51 -1.52
C ILE A 90 -1.62 -11.64 -2.20
N SER A 91 -2.69 -11.57 -1.41
CA SER A 91 -4.05 -11.48 -1.93
C SER A 91 -4.29 -10.09 -2.52
N ILE A 92 -4.33 -9.99 -3.85
CA ILE A 92 -4.56 -8.72 -4.56
C ILE A 92 -5.99 -8.67 -5.07
N THR A 93 -6.69 -7.61 -4.70
CA THR A 93 -7.91 -7.18 -5.38
C THR A 93 -7.62 -5.84 -6.04
N ALA A 94 -7.96 -5.72 -7.31
CA ALA A 94 -7.78 -4.49 -8.07
C ALA A 94 -9.16 -3.90 -8.40
N ILE A 95 -9.29 -2.59 -8.28
CA ILE A 95 -10.45 -1.84 -8.74
C ILE A 95 -9.99 -0.68 -9.61
N ALA A 96 -10.53 -0.63 -10.81
CA ALA A 96 -10.13 0.35 -11.79
C ALA A 96 -11.17 1.45 -11.99
N VAL A 97 -10.70 2.64 -12.32
CA VAL A 97 -11.49 3.74 -12.87
C VAL A 97 -11.12 3.96 -14.34
N ASP A 98 -12.05 4.49 -15.13
CA ASP A 98 -11.73 4.98 -16.47
C ASP A 98 -11.04 6.36 -16.38
N ASP A 99 -10.37 6.75 -17.45
CA ASP A 99 -9.76 8.08 -17.55
C ASP A 99 -10.80 9.20 -17.39
N ALA A 100 -10.38 10.33 -16.80
CA ALA A 100 -11.25 11.50 -16.71
C ALA A 100 -11.68 11.97 -18.11
N ALA A 101 -12.95 12.35 -18.28
CA ALA A 101 -13.47 12.80 -19.58
C ALA A 101 -12.69 14.01 -20.15
N ALA A 102 -12.28 14.93 -19.27
CA ALA A 102 -11.43 16.08 -19.60
C ALA A 102 -9.91 15.81 -19.39
N GLY A 103 -9.53 14.55 -19.18
CA GLY A 103 -8.15 14.11 -19.05
C GLY A 103 -7.38 14.27 -20.35
N GLN A 104 -6.11 14.63 -20.24
CA GLN A 104 -5.16 14.66 -21.35
C GLN A 104 -4.05 13.67 -21.10
N ALA A 105 -3.63 12.96 -22.15
CA ALA A 105 -2.49 12.07 -22.09
C ALA A 105 -1.20 12.89 -22.11
N ALA A 106 -0.20 12.44 -21.37
CA ALA A 106 1.14 12.98 -21.51
C ALA A 106 1.75 12.49 -22.82
N HIS A 107 2.51 13.36 -23.49
CA HIS A 107 3.21 13.04 -24.72
C HIS A 107 4.68 13.44 -24.63
N ALA A 108 5.53 12.68 -25.32
CA ALA A 108 6.93 12.96 -25.57
C ALA A 108 7.20 12.81 -27.07
N THR A 109 8.28 13.43 -27.53
CA THR A 109 8.76 13.22 -28.90
C THR A 109 10.21 12.75 -28.89
N VAL A 110 10.53 11.83 -29.79
CA VAL A 110 11.89 11.44 -30.13
C VAL A 110 12.09 11.77 -31.60
N THR A 111 12.84 12.85 -31.86
CA THR A 111 13.14 13.28 -33.23
C THR A 111 14.45 12.67 -33.68
N PHE A 112 14.37 11.78 -34.66
CA PHE A 112 15.53 11.18 -35.30
C PHE A 112 16.06 12.08 -36.42
N ALA A 113 17.36 12.03 -36.67
CA ALA A 113 17.97 12.70 -37.81
C ALA A 113 19.13 11.90 -38.38
N GLY A 114 19.39 12.11 -39.67
CA GLY A 114 20.49 11.48 -40.41
C GLY A 114 20.12 10.16 -41.09
N THR A 115 21.16 9.46 -41.54
CA THR A 115 21.08 8.16 -42.23
C THR A 115 22.19 7.29 -41.70
N SER A 116 21.88 6.02 -41.44
CA SER A 116 22.84 5.08 -40.90
C SER A 116 23.98 4.81 -41.89
N THR A 117 25.22 4.91 -41.41
CA THR A 117 26.43 4.66 -42.21
C THR A 117 27.03 3.27 -41.96
N VAL A 118 26.63 2.60 -40.89
CA VAL A 118 27.09 1.27 -40.48
C VAL A 118 25.93 0.56 -39.77
N ASP A 119 25.83 -0.76 -39.93
CA ASP A 119 24.89 -1.56 -39.16
C ASP A 119 25.11 -1.37 -37.65
N GLY A 120 24.02 -1.15 -36.92
CA GLY A 120 24.02 -0.89 -35.48
C GLY A 120 22.66 -1.13 -34.86
N ALA A 121 22.47 -0.62 -33.66
CA ALA A 121 21.20 -0.72 -32.95
C ALA A 121 20.88 0.60 -32.24
N PHE A 122 19.59 0.90 -32.16
CA PHE A 122 19.06 1.97 -31.33
C PHE A 122 18.20 1.36 -30.23
N ALA A 123 18.45 1.76 -28.98
CA ALA A 123 17.65 1.34 -27.84
C ALA A 123 16.97 2.55 -27.20
N LEU A 124 15.66 2.46 -27.03
CA LEU A 124 14.86 3.38 -26.24
C LEU A 124 14.50 2.73 -24.91
N TYR A 125 14.67 3.46 -23.81
CA TYR A 125 14.19 3.07 -22.49
C TYR A 125 12.94 3.85 -22.16
N VAL A 126 11.87 3.14 -21.82
CA VAL A 126 10.62 3.70 -21.27
C VAL A 126 10.50 3.21 -19.83
N GLY A 127 10.76 4.11 -18.88
CA GLY A 127 11.01 3.75 -17.49
C GLY A 127 12.13 2.71 -17.40
N ARG A 128 11.79 1.51 -16.91
CA ARG A 128 12.70 0.37 -16.79
C ARG A 128 12.82 -0.50 -18.03
N GLN A 129 11.87 -0.40 -18.96
CA GLN A 129 11.79 -1.33 -20.09
C GLN A 129 12.66 -0.84 -21.25
N ARG A 130 13.53 -1.71 -21.76
CA ARG A 130 14.39 -1.46 -22.92
C ARG A 130 13.73 -2.00 -24.18
N ILE A 131 13.62 -1.16 -25.20
CA ILE A 131 13.11 -1.50 -26.54
C ILE A 131 14.25 -1.30 -27.53
N ASP A 132 14.67 -2.39 -28.18
CA ASP A 132 15.77 -2.39 -29.14
C ASP A 132 15.25 -2.51 -30.58
N VAL A 133 15.89 -1.77 -31.48
CA VAL A 133 15.62 -1.81 -32.92
C VAL A 133 16.94 -1.89 -33.68
N ALA A 134 17.01 -2.81 -34.64
CA ALA A 134 18.13 -2.91 -35.55
C ALA A 134 18.10 -1.74 -36.54
N VAL A 135 19.26 -1.13 -36.77
CA VAL A 135 19.44 -0.05 -37.74
C VAL A 135 20.50 -0.49 -38.73
N ASN A 136 20.09 -0.78 -39.97
CA ASN A 136 20.98 -1.25 -41.03
C ASN A 136 21.60 -0.06 -41.77
N VAL A 137 22.69 -0.30 -42.49
CA VAL A 137 23.29 0.70 -43.37
C VAL A 137 22.28 1.20 -44.40
N GLY A 138 22.17 2.52 -44.53
CA GLY A 138 21.20 3.16 -45.42
C GLY A 138 19.82 3.41 -44.82
N ASP A 139 19.50 2.87 -43.64
CA ASP A 139 18.25 3.20 -42.95
C ASP A 139 18.21 4.69 -42.62
N THR A 140 17.12 5.34 -43.00
CA THR A 140 16.88 6.76 -42.74
C THR A 140 16.29 6.96 -41.35
N ALA A 141 16.32 8.20 -40.86
CA ALA A 141 15.65 8.58 -39.62
C ALA A 141 14.16 8.17 -39.55
N ALA A 142 13.46 8.19 -40.69
CA ALA A 142 12.05 7.77 -40.77
C ALA A 142 11.91 6.23 -40.65
N ASP A 143 12.82 5.47 -41.23
CA ASP A 143 12.83 4.01 -41.13
C ASP A 143 13.05 3.57 -39.67
N VAL A 144 13.96 4.24 -38.96
CA VAL A 144 14.21 3.99 -37.53
C VAL A 144 12.97 4.34 -36.69
N ALA A 145 12.32 5.47 -36.95
CA ALA A 145 11.09 5.86 -36.24
C ALA A 145 9.96 4.85 -36.45
N ALA A 146 9.74 4.39 -37.69
CA ALA A 146 8.73 3.38 -38.01
C ALA A 146 9.04 2.02 -37.34
N ALA A 147 10.30 1.61 -37.34
CA ALA A 147 10.72 0.38 -36.69
C ALA A 147 10.59 0.45 -35.15
N MET A 148 10.82 1.62 -34.54
CA MET A 148 10.52 1.86 -33.12
C MET A 148 9.04 1.73 -32.79
N VAL A 149 8.13 2.25 -33.63
CA VAL A 149 6.68 2.06 -33.46
C VAL A 149 6.34 0.56 -33.45
N ALA A 150 6.86 -0.20 -34.41
CA ALA A 150 6.61 -1.63 -34.50
C ALA A 150 7.09 -2.38 -33.23
N ALA A 151 8.27 -2.06 -32.71
CA ALA A 151 8.81 -2.67 -31.50
C ALA A 151 8.00 -2.33 -30.24
N ILE A 152 7.51 -1.09 -30.13
CA ILE A 152 6.64 -0.66 -29.01
C ILE A 152 5.29 -1.39 -29.07
N VAL A 153 4.70 -1.55 -30.25
CA VAL A 153 3.43 -2.28 -30.43
C VAL A 153 3.57 -3.77 -30.07
N GLN A 154 4.74 -4.38 -30.31
CA GLN A 154 5.04 -5.75 -29.91
C GLN A 154 5.24 -5.93 -28.40
N THR A 155 5.33 -4.83 -27.64
CA THR A 155 5.53 -4.84 -26.19
C THR A 155 4.32 -4.21 -25.48
N PRO A 156 3.15 -4.88 -25.48
CA PRO A 156 1.91 -4.30 -24.96
C PRO A 156 1.94 -4.03 -23.44
N SER A 157 2.92 -4.54 -22.69
CA SER A 157 3.09 -4.25 -21.27
C SER A 157 3.54 -2.82 -20.97
N LEU A 158 4.06 -2.09 -21.96
CA LEU A 158 4.54 -0.72 -21.81
C LEU A 158 3.38 0.22 -21.45
N HIS A 159 3.61 1.18 -20.55
CA HIS A 159 2.62 2.20 -20.20
C HIS A 159 2.51 3.34 -21.24
N VAL A 160 2.96 3.10 -22.47
CA VAL A 160 2.93 4.05 -23.57
C VAL A 160 2.48 3.39 -24.86
N THR A 161 1.98 4.20 -25.77
CA THR A 161 1.80 3.91 -27.19
C THR A 161 2.70 4.83 -28.00
N ALA A 162 2.96 4.48 -29.25
CA ALA A 162 3.78 5.32 -30.12
C ALA A 162 3.20 5.40 -31.52
N ALA A 163 3.41 6.55 -32.16
CA ALA A 163 3.12 6.81 -33.55
C ALA A 163 4.29 7.59 -34.15
N ALA A 164 4.60 7.36 -35.43
CA ALA A 164 5.66 8.08 -36.12
C ALA A 164 5.06 8.88 -37.29
N GLU A 165 5.51 10.12 -37.44
CA GLU A 165 5.29 10.96 -38.62
C GLU A 165 6.68 11.37 -39.13
N ASP A 166 7.04 10.91 -40.33
CA ASP A 166 8.41 11.00 -40.86
C ASP A 166 9.46 10.53 -39.83
N ALA A 167 10.38 11.41 -39.44
CA ALA A 167 11.47 11.15 -38.51
C ALA A 167 11.11 11.45 -37.04
N VAL A 168 9.85 11.80 -36.74
CA VAL A 168 9.40 12.15 -35.39
C VAL A 168 8.54 11.03 -34.81
N LEU A 169 9.07 10.36 -33.80
CA LEU A 169 8.33 9.40 -32.98
C LEU A 169 7.62 10.13 -31.85
N THR A 170 6.29 10.14 -31.86
CA THR A 170 5.46 10.63 -30.76
C THR A 170 5.09 9.46 -29.84
N ILE A 171 5.49 9.57 -28.58
CA ILE A 171 5.18 8.61 -27.51
C ILE A 171 4.07 9.21 -26.66
N THR A 172 3.03 8.43 -26.38
CA THR A 172 1.82 8.86 -25.68
C THR A 172 1.55 7.92 -24.51
N ALA A 173 1.35 8.46 -23.30
CA ALA A 173 0.94 7.66 -22.15
C ALA A 173 -0.40 6.95 -22.43
N LYS A 174 -0.53 5.68 -22.03
CA LYS A 174 -1.75 4.90 -22.28
C LYS A 174 -2.96 5.43 -21.51
N ASN A 175 -2.73 5.97 -20.32
CA ASN A 175 -3.75 6.60 -19.51
C ASN A 175 -3.55 8.11 -19.49
N LYS A 176 -4.66 8.84 -19.54
CA LYS A 176 -4.71 10.30 -19.33
C LYS A 176 -4.46 10.64 -17.87
N GLY A 177 -3.88 11.80 -17.60
CA GLY A 177 -3.64 12.29 -16.25
C GLY A 177 -2.24 12.88 -16.05
N VAL A 178 -2.01 13.51 -14.90
CA VAL A 178 -0.72 14.13 -14.56
C VAL A 178 0.33 13.06 -14.31
N THR A 179 -0.07 11.86 -13.88
CA THR A 179 0.80 10.71 -13.66
C THR A 179 1.68 10.37 -14.86
N GLY A 180 1.15 10.47 -16.08
CA GLY A 180 1.90 10.21 -17.32
C GLY A 180 3.12 11.12 -17.54
N ASN A 181 3.16 12.31 -16.91
CA ASN A 181 4.31 13.22 -16.99
C ASN A 181 5.55 12.67 -16.27
N SER A 182 5.37 11.70 -15.37
CA SER A 182 6.47 11.10 -14.60
C SER A 182 7.19 9.97 -15.34
N ILE A 183 6.69 9.55 -16.51
CA ILE A 183 7.30 8.50 -17.32
C ILE A 183 8.65 8.99 -17.85
N GLN A 184 9.73 8.35 -17.40
CA GLN A 184 11.09 8.69 -17.81
C GLN A 184 11.44 8.04 -19.15
N LEU A 185 12.09 8.80 -20.02
CA LEU A 185 12.60 8.33 -21.30
C LEU A 185 14.11 8.52 -21.36
N SER A 186 14.83 7.51 -21.85
CA SER A 186 16.26 7.65 -22.18
C SER A 186 16.63 6.78 -23.37
N GLN A 187 17.85 6.93 -23.89
CA GLN A 187 18.28 6.21 -25.09
C GLN A 187 19.72 5.70 -24.98
N LEU A 188 20.01 4.66 -25.74
CA LEU A 188 21.35 4.20 -26.06
C LEU A 188 21.44 4.06 -27.57
N ASN A 189 22.20 4.95 -28.20
CA ASN A 189 22.40 4.96 -29.65
C ASN A 189 23.74 4.31 -30.00
N GLN A 190 23.69 3.22 -30.76
CA GLN A 190 24.87 2.53 -31.30
C GLN A 190 24.84 2.48 -32.85
N ALA A 191 23.98 3.28 -33.48
CA ALA A 191 23.89 3.42 -34.94
C ALA A 191 24.64 4.68 -35.39
N ALA A 192 25.76 4.48 -36.10
CA ALA A 192 26.54 5.59 -36.62
C ALA A 192 25.77 6.35 -37.72
N GLY A 193 25.72 7.68 -37.65
CA GLY A 193 25.01 8.52 -38.63
C GLY A 193 23.55 8.83 -38.28
N ILE A 194 22.98 8.17 -37.26
CA ILE A 194 21.69 8.53 -36.67
C ILE A 194 21.91 9.35 -35.40
N THR A 195 21.14 10.41 -35.22
CA THR A 195 21.00 11.12 -33.94
C THR A 195 19.54 11.11 -33.51
N ALA A 196 19.30 11.24 -32.21
CA ALA A 196 17.96 11.25 -31.63
C ALA A 196 17.89 12.27 -30.50
N ALA A 197 16.89 13.16 -30.56
CA ALA A 197 16.61 14.16 -29.55
C ALA A 197 15.29 13.85 -28.84
N ILE A 198 15.36 13.66 -27.51
CA ILE A 198 14.19 13.35 -26.68
C ILE A 198 13.66 14.63 -26.05
N VAL A 199 12.38 14.90 -26.23
CA VAL A 199 11.60 15.83 -25.41
C VAL A 199 10.85 15.00 -24.37
N ALA A 200 11.07 15.28 -23.08
CA ALA A 200 10.48 14.52 -21.98
C ALA A 200 8.94 14.54 -22.00
N MET A 201 8.33 13.54 -21.36
CA MET A 201 6.87 13.42 -21.24
C MET A 201 6.27 14.63 -20.52
N ALA A 202 5.30 15.28 -21.15
CA ALA A 202 4.60 16.44 -20.60
C ALA A 202 3.15 16.54 -21.12
N GLY A 203 2.37 17.47 -20.58
CA GLY A 203 1.01 17.78 -21.07
C GLY A 203 -0.10 16.89 -20.51
N GLY A 204 0.22 15.91 -19.67
CA GLY A 204 -0.76 15.12 -18.94
C GLY A 204 -1.51 15.96 -17.91
N LEU A 205 -2.84 15.91 -17.94
CA LEU A 205 -3.73 16.73 -17.12
C LEU A 205 -4.94 15.94 -16.64
N ASN A 206 -5.49 16.37 -15.49
CA ASN A 206 -6.72 15.87 -14.88
C ASN A 206 -6.71 14.34 -14.67
N ASP A 207 -6.01 13.86 -13.64
CA ASP A 207 -6.16 12.47 -13.18
C ASP A 207 -7.63 12.21 -12.77
N PRO A 208 -8.12 10.96 -12.91
CA PRO A 208 -9.50 10.62 -12.58
C PRO A 208 -9.77 10.63 -11.08
N ASP A 209 -11.05 10.75 -10.75
CA ASP A 209 -11.53 10.71 -9.37
C ASP A 209 -11.56 9.25 -8.85
N PRO A 210 -10.81 8.91 -7.78
CA PRO A 210 -10.87 7.58 -7.19
C PRO A 210 -12.13 7.32 -6.33
N GLU A 211 -12.89 8.36 -5.95
CA GLU A 211 -14.01 8.21 -4.99
C GLU A 211 -15.05 7.15 -5.42
N PRO A 212 -15.51 7.09 -6.69
CA PRO A 212 -16.48 6.07 -7.10
C PRO A 212 -15.96 4.64 -6.94
N ALA A 213 -14.65 4.42 -7.12
CA ALA A 213 -14.04 3.12 -6.88
C ALA A 213 -14.00 2.81 -5.38
N LEU A 214 -13.61 3.79 -4.55
CA LEU A 214 -13.57 3.65 -3.09
C LEU A 214 -14.96 3.35 -2.51
N ASP A 215 -16.02 3.96 -3.04
CA ASP A 215 -17.40 3.69 -2.63
C ASP A 215 -17.85 2.27 -3.00
N ALA A 216 -17.47 1.77 -4.18
CA ALA A 216 -17.81 0.40 -4.61
C ALA A 216 -17.21 -0.68 -3.69
N VAL A 217 -16.09 -0.38 -3.02
CA VAL A 217 -15.41 -1.30 -2.11
C VAL A 217 -15.63 -0.99 -0.63
N PHE A 218 -16.50 -0.03 -0.30
CA PHE A 218 -16.70 0.43 1.08
C PHE A 218 -17.11 -0.68 2.06
N ALA A 219 -17.92 -1.63 1.61
CA ALA A 219 -18.39 -2.75 2.42
C ALA A 219 -17.35 -3.87 2.56
N SER A 220 -16.34 -3.90 1.68
CA SER A 220 -15.29 -4.92 1.68
C SER A 220 -14.24 -4.63 2.76
N ARG A 221 -13.39 -5.63 3.02
CA ARG A 221 -12.30 -5.53 4.00
C ARG A 221 -10.96 -5.76 3.31
N TYR A 222 -10.17 -4.69 3.25
CA TYR A 222 -8.77 -4.73 2.83
C TYR A 222 -7.89 -4.22 3.97
N THR A 223 -6.74 -4.84 4.19
CA THR A 223 -5.81 -4.37 5.23
C THR A 223 -4.87 -3.30 4.71
N ILE A 224 -4.62 -3.27 3.40
CA ILE A 224 -3.74 -2.32 2.73
C ILE A 224 -4.42 -1.78 1.48
N VAL A 225 -4.27 -0.48 1.21
CA VAL A 225 -4.79 0.18 0.00
C VAL A 225 -3.65 0.92 -0.70
N ALA A 226 -3.28 0.51 -1.90
CA ALA A 226 -2.28 1.19 -2.72
C ALA A 226 -2.93 2.16 -3.70
N SER A 227 -2.46 3.41 -3.68
CA SER A 227 -2.80 4.43 -4.66
C SER A 227 -1.86 4.36 -5.85
N CYS A 228 -2.39 4.26 -7.07
CA CYS A 228 -1.58 4.43 -8.28
C CYS A 228 -1.20 5.90 -8.55
N TRP A 229 -1.82 6.86 -7.84
CA TRP A 229 -1.59 8.29 -8.00
C TRP A 229 -0.85 8.89 -6.80
N ALA A 230 0.01 9.86 -7.08
CA ALA A 230 0.76 10.63 -6.09
C ALA A 230 0.28 12.10 -6.03
N GLN A 231 -1.03 12.33 -6.12
CA GLN A 231 -1.64 13.67 -6.15
C GLN A 231 -2.47 13.93 -4.90
N LEU A 232 -2.47 15.18 -4.44
CA LEU A 232 -3.11 15.59 -3.18
C LEU A 232 -4.61 15.25 -3.14
N ASP A 233 -5.35 15.51 -4.22
CA ASP A 233 -6.80 15.24 -4.27
C ASP A 233 -7.12 13.75 -4.11
N ALA A 234 -6.48 12.90 -4.93
CA ALA A 234 -6.64 11.46 -4.85
C ALA A 234 -6.24 10.89 -3.48
N LEU A 235 -5.11 11.34 -2.92
CA LEU A 235 -4.63 10.89 -1.62
C LEU A 235 -5.51 11.38 -0.46
N THR A 236 -6.16 12.54 -0.59
CA THR A 236 -7.11 13.05 0.39
C THR A 236 -8.39 12.21 0.42
N LYS A 237 -8.87 11.75 -0.74
CA LYS A 237 -10.01 10.83 -0.86
C LYS A 237 -9.68 9.46 -0.27
N ILE A 238 -8.50 8.93 -0.59
CA ILE A 238 -8.00 7.67 0.00
C ILE A 238 -7.84 7.80 1.53
N ARG A 239 -7.35 8.95 2.04
CA ARG A 239 -7.32 9.24 3.49
C ARG A 239 -8.70 9.15 4.10
N SER A 240 -9.65 9.86 3.48
CA SER A 240 -11.03 9.94 3.97
C SER A 240 -11.70 8.55 3.97
N PHE A 241 -11.46 7.75 2.92
CA PHE A 241 -11.87 6.36 2.87
C PHE A 241 -11.24 5.53 3.99
N ALA A 242 -9.92 5.57 4.14
CA ALA A 242 -9.19 4.82 5.16
C ALA A 242 -9.68 5.15 6.57
N ASP A 243 -9.88 6.44 6.88
CA ASP A 243 -10.41 6.88 8.17
C ASP A 243 -11.85 6.42 8.39
N ARG A 244 -12.70 6.49 7.36
CA ARG A 244 -14.12 6.09 7.42
C ARG A 244 -14.26 4.60 7.71
N ILE A 245 -13.57 3.73 6.97
CA ILE A 245 -13.65 2.28 7.19
C ILE A 245 -12.93 1.82 8.46
N SER A 246 -11.87 2.53 8.85
CA SER A 246 -11.13 2.25 10.08
C SER A 246 -11.80 2.77 11.34
N GLY A 247 -12.83 3.60 11.20
CA GLY A 247 -13.53 4.27 12.29
C GLY A 247 -14.13 3.32 13.33
N ALA A 248 -14.57 3.90 14.45
CA ALA A 248 -15.10 3.14 15.59
C ALA A 248 -16.37 2.35 15.25
N MET A 249 -17.15 2.78 14.25
CA MET A 249 -18.39 2.10 13.85
C MET A 249 -18.13 0.99 12.83
N GLU A 250 -17.34 1.26 11.79
CA GLU A 250 -17.11 0.31 10.69
C GLU A 250 -16.09 -0.78 11.04
N MET A 251 -15.07 -0.44 11.84
CA MET A 251 -14.07 -1.38 12.36
C MET A 251 -13.45 -2.32 11.30
N ARG A 252 -13.18 -1.80 10.10
CA ARG A 252 -12.47 -2.46 9.00
C ARG A 252 -11.20 -1.66 8.70
N PRO A 253 -10.19 -1.73 9.58
CA PRO A 253 -9.01 -0.90 9.41
C PRO A 253 -8.18 -1.26 8.18
N CYS A 254 -7.61 -0.23 7.58
CA CYS A 254 -6.56 -0.34 6.59
C CYS A 254 -5.44 0.68 6.84
N VAL A 255 -4.29 0.42 6.22
CA VAL A 255 -3.23 1.41 5.97
C VAL A 255 -3.19 1.70 4.48
N ALA A 256 -3.17 2.97 4.10
CA ALA A 256 -3.04 3.40 2.72
C ALA A 256 -1.58 3.71 2.38
N VAL A 257 -1.21 3.43 1.13
CA VAL A 257 0.17 3.48 0.64
C VAL A 257 0.22 4.26 -0.68
N ALA A 258 1.21 5.14 -0.81
CA ALA A 258 1.53 5.79 -2.08
C ALA A 258 3.04 5.77 -2.32
N GLY A 259 3.44 5.97 -3.57
CA GLY A 259 4.84 6.09 -3.99
C GLY A 259 5.14 7.49 -4.49
N VAL A 260 6.32 8.01 -4.20
CA VAL A 260 6.82 9.31 -4.68
C VAL A 260 8.27 9.19 -5.12
N VAL A 261 8.57 9.64 -6.34
CA VAL A 261 9.92 9.55 -6.95
C VAL A 261 10.59 10.91 -7.18
N GLY A 262 9.90 11.98 -6.77
CA GLY A 262 10.36 13.37 -6.92
C GLY A 262 11.33 13.82 -5.85
N THR A 263 11.58 15.13 -5.83
CA THR A 263 12.47 15.73 -4.84
C THR A 263 11.89 15.63 -3.43
N ILE A 264 12.76 15.75 -2.41
CA ILE A 264 12.32 15.79 -1.01
C ILE A 264 11.37 16.96 -0.75
N SER A 265 11.58 18.12 -1.40
CA SER A 265 10.76 19.32 -1.16
C SER A 265 9.33 19.14 -1.63
N GLU A 266 9.13 18.59 -2.82
CA GLU A 266 7.80 18.32 -3.37
C GLU A 266 7.10 17.22 -2.56
N SER A 267 7.83 16.15 -2.26
CA SER A 267 7.32 15.00 -1.52
C SER A 267 6.93 15.37 -0.07
N ALA A 268 7.74 16.18 0.61
CA ALA A 268 7.46 16.67 1.97
C ALA A 268 6.23 17.58 2.01
N THR A 269 6.06 18.44 1.00
CA THR A 269 4.86 19.30 0.89
C THR A 269 3.59 18.46 0.77
N LEU A 270 3.65 17.39 -0.04
CA LEU A 270 2.54 16.44 -0.18
C LEU A 270 2.27 15.68 1.13
N ALA A 271 3.30 15.16 1.79
CA ALA A 271 3.18 14.43 3.05
C ALA A 271 2.55 15.31 4.15
N SER A 272 3.05 16.54 4.32
CA SER A 272 2.53 17.51 5.27
C SER A 272 1.06 17.89 5.00
N SER A 273 0.66 17.98 3.73
CA SER A 273 -0.74 18.25 3.35
C SER A 273 -1.68 17.09 3.69
N ILE A 274 -1.17 15.86 3.74
CA ILE A 274 -1.94 14.66 4.06
C ILE A 274 -1.98 14.39 5.57
N ASN A 275 -0.84 14.51 6.27
CA ASN A 275 -0.67 14.40 7.72
C ASN A 275 -1.59 13.35 8.38
N SER A 276 -1.44 12.08 8.01
CA SER A 276 -2.32 10.99 8.44
C SER A 276 -1.54 9.83 9.05
N GLY A 277 -2.01 9.38 10.22
CA GLY A 277 -1.44 8.21 10.92
C GLY A 277 -1.74 6.87 10.24
N ARG A 278 -2.49 6.88 9.13
CA ARG A 278 -2.89 5.69 8.37
C ARG A 278 -2.39 5.70 6.93
N ILE A 279 -1.57 6.68 6.54
CA ILE A 279 -0.99 6.77 5.19
C ILE A 279 0.52 6.78 5.28
N THR A 280 1.19 5.98 4.45
CA THR A 280 2.66 5.97 4.31
C THR A 280 3.09 6.20 2.87
N PHE A 281 4.15 6.99 2.67
CA PHE A 281 4.71 7.32 1.37
C PHE A 281 6.08 6.69 1.19
N GLY A 282 6.21 5.74 0.27
CA GLY A 282 7.50 5.23 -0.19
C GLY A 282 8.19 6.29 -1.05
N TRP A 283 9.24 6.92 -0.52
CA TRP A 283 10.02 7.93 -1.21
C TRP A 283 11.28 7.32 -1.82
N TYR A 284 11.31 7.28 -3.15
CA TYR A 284 12.43 6.74 -3.92
C TYR A 284 12.90 7.73 -5.00
N PRO A 285 13.70 8.75 -4.61
CA PRO A 285 14.05 9.85 -5.49
C PRO A 285 14.88 9.38 -6.69
N ASN A 286 14.72 10.05 -7.83
CA ASN A 286 15.47 9.82 -9.08
C ASN A 286 15.26 8.44 -9.73
N SER A 287 14.29 7.67 -9.23
CA SER A 287 13.86 6.40 -9.80
C SER A 287 13.24 6.60 -11.19
N VAL A 288 13.53 5.66 -12.10
CA VAL A 288 12.83 5.56 -13.39
C VAL A 288 11.55 4.72 -13.31
N SER A 289 11.31 4.06 -12.17
CA SER A 289 10.04 3.35 -11.90
C SER A 289 8.90 4.36 -11.77
N HIS A 290 7.73 3.98 -12.28
CA HIS A 290 6.54 4.80 -12.15
C HIS A 290 6.08 4.84 -10.68
N VAL A 291 5.48 5.96 -10.24
CA VAL A 291 4.98 6.12 -8.87
C VAL A 291 4.03 5.00 -8.43
N ALA A 292 3.25 4.46 -9.38
CA ALA A 292 2.33 3.35 -9.17
C ALA A 292 3.07 2.02 -8.89
N GLU A 293 4.22 1.78 -9.55
CA GLU A 293 5.05 0.60 -9.31
C GLU A 293 5.67 0.67 -7.91
N VAL A 294 6.18 1.85 -7.51
CA VAL A 294 6.70 2.11 -6.17
C VAL A 294 5.62 1.91 -5.11
N ALA A 295 4.43 2.49 -5.32
CA ALA A 295 3.30 2.38 -4.39
C ALA A 295 2.87 0.92 -4.17
N ALA A 296 2.64 0.19 -5.25
CA ALA A 296 2.12 -1.17 -5.20
C ALA A 296 3.18 -2.18 -4.73
N GLY A 297 4.43 -2.03 -5.16
CA GLY A 297 5.54 -2.84 -4.66
C GLY A 297 5.76 -2.65 -3.16
N TYR A 298 5.79 -1.39 -2.68
CA TYR A 298 5.91 -1.09 -1.26
C TYR A 298 4.72 -1.64 -0.45
N ALA A 299 3.49 -1.47 -0.94
CA ALA A 299 2.29 -2.00 -0.30
C ALA A 299 2.31 -3.53 -0.21
N ALA A 300 2.82 -4.21 -1.25
CA ALA A 300 2.94 -5.66 -1.27
C ALA A 300 3.96 -6.19 -0.25
N VAL A 301 5.06 -5.47 -0.04
CA VAL A 301 6.03 -5.78 1.03
C VAL A 301 5.44 -5.52 2.41
N ILE A 302 4.66 -4.45 2.61
CA ILE A 302 3.93 -4.24 3.88
C ILE A 302 3.00 -5.42 4.17
N GLY A 303 2.29 -5.92 3.15
CA GLY A 303 1.40 -7.07 3.26
C GLY A 303 2.10 -8.41 3.46
N SER A 304 3.42 -8.48 3.22
CA SER A 304 4.20 -9.71 3.44
C SER A 304 4.46 -10.00 4.92
N GLU A 305 4.33 -9.00 5.79
CA GLU A 305 4.59 -9.12 7.23
C GLU A 305 3.27 -9.19 8.00
N PRO A 306 2.80 -10.41 8.37
CA PRO A 306 1.57 -10.58 9.14
C PRO A 306 1.73 -10.15 10.60
N ASP A 307 2.94 -10.04 11.14
CA ASP A 307 3.14 -9.47 12.46
C ASP A 307 2.92 -7.93 12.40
N PRO A 308 1.94 -7.39 13.15
CA PRO A 308 1.67 -5.95 13.12
C PRO A 308 2.77 -5.10 13.77
N ALA A 309 3.53 -5.64 14.72
CA ALA A 309 4.52 -4.92 15.52
C ALA A 309 5.93 -4.98 14.91
N ARG A 310 6.19 -5.97 14.04
CA ARG A 310 7.51 -6.19 13.45
C ARG A 310 7.93 -5.04 12.50
N PRO A 311 9.11 -4.43 12.70
CA PRO A 311 9.63 -3.40 11.81
C PRO A 311 9.93 -3.89 10.39
N PHE A 312 9.74 -3.02 9.41
CA PHE A 312 9.98 -3.29 7.99
C PHE A 312 11.41 -2.97 7.52
N ASN A 313 12.30 -2.60 8.43
CA ASN A 313 13.67 -2.20 8.11
C ASN A 313 14.36 -3.28 7.27
N THR A 314 15.07 -2.89 6.21
CA THR A 314 15.85 -3.76 5.31
C THR A 314 15.05 -4.74 4.47
N LEU A 315 13.71 -4.71 4.51
CA LEU A 315 12.92 -5.58 3.64
C LEU A 315 13.04 -5.11 2.18
N PRO A 316 13.40 -6.02 1.25
CA PRO A 316 13.58 -5.69 -0.15
C PRO A 316 12.24 -5.55 -0.87
N ILE A 317 12.15 -4.56 -1.75
CA ILE A 317 11.05 -4.37 -2.70
C ILE A 317 11.56 -4.82 -4.07
N ALA A 318 11.31 -6.08 -4.41
CA ALA A 318 11.71 -6.63 -5.69
C ALA A 318 10.96 -5.93 -6.84
N GLY A 319 11.65 -5.73 -7.97
CA GLY A 319 11.06 -5.14 -9.18
C GLY A 319 11.26 -3.63 -9.36
N LEU A 320 11.80 -2.91 -8.36
CA LEU A 320 12.19 -1.50 -8.52
C LEU A 320 13.55 -1.34 -9.20
N ASP A 321 13.78 -0.20 -9.85
CA ASP A 321 15.07 0.13 -10.48
C ASP A 321 16.13 0.44 -9.45
N VAL A 322 17.39 0.20 -9.81
CA VAL A 322 18.53 0.54 -8.97
C VAL A 322 19.11 1.84 -9.48
N VAL A 323 18.87 2.91 -8.73
CA VAL A 323 19.43 4.23 -9.00
C VAL A 323 20.95 4.21 -8.81
N SER A 324 21.68 4.84 -9.74
CA SER A 324 23.14 4.95 -9.70
C SER A 324 23.62 5.70 -8.45
N VAL A 325 24.83 5.37 -7.97
CA VAL A 325 25.36 5.86 -6.68
C VAL A 325 25.34 7.40 -6.57
N ASP A 326 25.59 8.10 -7.67
CA ASP A 326 25.57 9.58 -7.75
C ASP A 326 24.18 10.20 -7.60
N LYS A 327 23.12 9.41 -7.81
CA LYS A 327 21.72 9.83 -7.72
C LYS A 327 21.01 9.31 -6.47
N GLN A 328 21.68 8.51 -5.65
CA GLN A 328 21.12 8.00 -4.40
C GLN A 328 21.03 9.10 -3.34
N ALA A 329 19.94 9.11 -2.59
CA ALA A 329 19.80 10.01 -1.44
C ALA A 329 20.90 9.74 -0.39
N SER A 330 21.53 10.80 0.06
CA SER A 330 22.52 10.76 1.15
C SER A 330 21.87 10.38 2.48
N ARG A 331 22.70 10.01 3.47
CA ARG A 331 22.22 9.74 4.84
C ARG A 331 21.45 10.94 5.42
N THR A 332 21.94 12.16 5.19
CA THR A 332 21.31 13.38 5.68
C THR A 332 19.96 13.63 5.03
N GLU A 333 19.82 13.37 3.73
CA GLU A 333 18.53 13.49 3.04
C GLU A 333 17.52 12.45 3.51
N LYS A 334 17.96 11.20 3.76
CA LYS A 334 17.11 10.15 4.33
C LYS A 334 16.63 10.50 5.73
N GLU A 335 17.51 11.03 6.59
CA GLU A 335 17.13 11.50 7.93
C GLU A 335 16.12 12.65 7.84
N LYS A 336 16.37 13.61 6.94
CA LYS A 336 15.43 14.70 6.69
C LYS A 336 14.07 14.17 6.20
N ALA A 337 14.06 13.21 5.29
CA ALA A 337 12.83 12.61 4.78
C ALA A 337 12.00 11.96 5.90
N LEU A 338 12.65 11.28 6.86
CA LEU A 338 11.96 10.71 8.03
C LEU A 338 11.34 11.80 8.92
N HIS A 339 12.00 12.94 9.08
CA HIS A 339 11.43 14.10 9.80
C HIS A 339 10.31 14.82 9.03
N GLU A 340 10.21 14.59 7.72
CA GLU A 340 9.21 15.19 6.83
C GLU A 340 8.08 14.20 6.44
N GLY A 341 7.96 13.08 7.16
CA GLY A 341 6.83 12.14 7.00
C GLY A 341 6.93 11.23 5.77
N LEU A 342 8.15 11.03 5.26
CA LEU A 342 8.44 10.18 4.11
C LEU A 342 9.21 8.92 4.54
N THR A 343 8.81 7.76 4.02
CA THR A 343 9.55 6.50 4.18
C THR A 343 10.62 6.40 3.11
N PRO A 344 11.93 6.57 3.42
CA PRO A 344 12.97 6.48 2.41
C PRO A 344 13.14 5.04 1.96
N LEU A 345 13.16 4.84 0.64
CA LEU A 345 13.61 3.61 0.01
C LEU A 345 15.08 3.79 -0.40
N GLU A 346 15.93 2.81 -0.13
CA GLU A 346 17.35 2.89 -0.43
C GLU A 346 17.85 1.67 -1.20
N VAL A 347 18.90 1.85 -1.98
CA VAL A 347 19.62 0.73 -2.59
C VAL A 347 20.34 -0.03 -1.47
N GLY A 348 20.14 -1.36 -1.45
CA GLY A 348 20.75 -2.26 -0.50
C GLY A 348 22.27 -2.35 -0.67
N PRO A 349 22.98 -2.94 0.32
CA PRO A 349 24.44 -3.07 0.27
C PRO A 349 24.93 -3.97 -0.88
N ASP A 350 24.05 -4.78 -1.46
CA ASP A 350 24.31 -5.60 -2.64
C ASP A 350 24.38 -4.80 -3.95
N ASN A 351 24.06 -3.49 -3.90
CA ASN A 351 23.94 -2.61 -5.06
C ASN A 351 22.99 -3.15 -6.16
N ASN A 352 22.05 -4.01 -5.77
CA ASN A 352 21.15 -4.68 -6.73
C ASN A 352 19.71 -4.81 -6.23
N SER A 353 19.45 -4.52 -4.95
CA SER A 353 18.10 -4.50 -4.36
C SER A 353 17.73 -3.09 -3.90
N VAL A 354 16.43 -2.79 -3.87
CA VAL A 354 15.88 -1.61 -3.18
C VAL A 354 15.20 -2.12 -1.93
N GLN A 355 15.40 -1.45 -0.79
CA GLN A 355 14.90 -1.86 0.51
C GLN A 355 14.32 -0.69 1.31
N ILE A 356 13.44 -1.01 2.27
CA ILE A 356 12.82 -0.03 3.17
C ILE A 356 13.84 0.41 4.23
N LYS A 357 14.03 1.73 4.42
CA LYS A 357 14.87 2.24 5.52
C LYS A 357 14.17 2.11 6.87
N ARG A 358 13.00 2.76 6.98
CA ARG A 358 12.10 2.74 8.12
C ARG A 358 10.72 3.17 7.62
N ALA A 359 9.72 2.33 7.83
CA ALA A 359 8.35 2.60 7.40
C ALA A 359 7.62 3.50 8.40
N ILE A 360 7.36 4.75 7.99
CA ILE A 360 6.64 5.75 8.78
C ILE A 360 5.37 6.23 8.07
N SER A 361 4.42 6.73 8.85
CA SER A 361 3.25 7.43 8.34
C SER A 361 3.58 8.88 7.98
N THR A 362 2.62 9.57 7.36
CA THR A 362 2.74 11.01 7.08
C THR A 362 2.39 11.89 8.30
N TYR A 363 2.00 11.30 9.44
CA TYR A 363 1.62 12.05 10.64
C TYR A 363 2.83 12.61 11.38
N LEU A 364 2.93 13.94 11.43
CA LEU A 364 4.00 14.67 12.12
C LEU A 364 3.48 15.61 13.19
N VAL A 365 2.28 16.16 13.00
CA VAL A 365 1.71 17.18 13.90
C VAL A 365 0.28 16.83 14.28
N ASN A 366 -0.08 17.17 15.51
CA ASN A 366 -1.45 17.07 16.00
C ASN A 366 -2.36 18.18 15.43
N PRO A 367 -3.67 18.19 15.72
CA PRO A 367 -4.60 19.22 15.22
C PRO A 367 -4.26 20.66 15.65
N GLN A 368 -3.43 20.85 16.68
CA GLN A 368 -2.93 22.14 17.14
C GLN A 368 -1.63 22.56 16.43
N GLY A 369 -1.10 21.74 15.51
CA GLY A 369 0.16 21.98 14.81
C GLY A 369 1.40 21.70 15.64
N VAL A 370 1.27 20.97 16.76
CA VAL A 370 2.40 20.59 17.62
C VAL A 370 2.94 19.24 17.17
N ASN A 371 4.27 19.12 17.09
CA ASN A 371 4.95 17.88 16.75
C ASN A 371 4.49 16.74 17.67
N ASP A 372 4.04 15.64 17.05
CA ASP A 372 3.46 14.50 17.74
C ASP A 372 3.93 13.19 17.08
N PRO A 373 4.85 12.45 17.71
CA PRO A 373 5.38 11.20 17.15
C PRO A 373 4.47 9.99 17.41
N SER A 374 3.29 10.15 18.04
CA SER A 374 2.46 9.02 18.49
C SER A 374 2.07 8.04 17.40
N MET A 375 1.96 8.51 16.15
CA MET A 375 1.57 7.72 14.98
C MET A 375 2.67 7.67 13.93
N LEU A 376 3.93 7.94 14.31
CA LEU A 376 5.05 8.01 13.37
C LEU A 376 5.27 6.66 12.68
N ASP A 377 5.48 5.58 13.44
CA ASP A 377 5.69 4.26 12.85
C ASP A 377 4.37 3.60 12.44
N ILE A 378 4.31 3.03 11.23
CA ILE A 378 3.09 2.37 10.75
C ILE A 378 2.76 1.09 11.56
N THR A 379 3.76 0.50 12.23
CA THR A 379 3.56 -0.65 13.12
C THR A 379 2.67 -0.28 14.31
N THR A 380 2.73 0.97 14.80
CA THR A 380 1.89 1.43 15.91
C THR A 380 0.41 1.27 15.59
N ILE A 381 -0.05 1.80 14.45
CA ILE A 381 -1.46 1.71 14.09
C ILE A 381 -1.89 0.28 13.72
N ARG A 382 -1.00 -0.50 13.09
CA ARG A 382 -1.25 -1.92 12.79
C ARG A 382 -1.44 -2.74 14.07
N SER A 383 -0.61 -2.49 15.10
CA SER A 383 -0.71 -3.17 16.40
C SER A 383 -2.00 -2.81 17.13
N LEU A 384 -2.41 -1.53 17.09
CA LEU A 384 -3.70 -1.11 17.64
C LEU A 384 -4.89 -1.75 16.91
N ASP A 385 -4.83 -1.82 15.58
CA ASP A 385 -5.89 -2.42 14.76
C ASP A 385 -6.01 -3.93 14.98
N TYR A 386 -4.88 -4.63 15.11
CA TYR A 386 -4.87 -6.06 15.44
C TYR A 386 -5.38 -6.32 16.87
N SER A 387 -4.96 -5.51 17.84
CA SER A 387 -5.46 -5.59 19.22
C SER A 387 -6.98 -5.40 19.28
N ARG A 388 -7.50 -4.40 18.54
CA ARG A 388 -8.94 -4.17 18.37
C ARG A 388 -9.65 -5.38 17.76
N LYS A 389 -9.08 -5.98 16.72
CA LYS A 389 -9.62 -7.20 16.09
C LYS A 389 -9.71 -8.33 17.11
N ALA A 390 -8.64 -8.60 17.85
CA ALA A 390 -8.55 -9.67 18.84
C ALA A 390 -9.58 -9.52 19.97
N TRP A 391 -9.70 -8.32 20.56
CA TRP A 391 -10.69 -8.06 21.61
C TRP A 391 -12.13 -8.18 21.10
N ARG A 392 -12.42 -7.63 19.91
CA ARG A 392 -13.76 -7.70 19.31
C ARG A 392 -14.19 -9.14 19.06
N GLU A 393 -13.31 -9.96 18.49
CA GLU A 393 -13.61 -11.36 18.21
C GLU A 393 -13.78 -12.18 19.49
N ARG A 394 -12.91 -11.96 20.50
CA ARG A 394 -13.09 -12.58 21.83
C ARG A 394 -14.44 -12.22 22.42
N PHE A 395 -14.83 -10.94 22.37
CA PHE A 395 -16.11 -10.49 22.90
C PHE A 395 -17.29 -11.16 22.18
N SER A 396 -17.28 -11.17 20.84
CA SER A 396 -18.33 -11.79 20.03
C SER A 396 -18.49 -13.29 20.32
N LEU A 397 -17.38 -14.03 20.42
CA LEU A 397 -17.39 -15.47 20.69
C LEU A 397 -17.92 -15.81 22.10
N ARG A 398 -17.61 -14.99 23.11
CA ARG A 398 -17.92 -15.27 24.52
C ARG A 398 -19.24 -14.66 24.99
N PHE A 399 -19.63 -13.51 24.45
CA PHE A 399 -20.70 -12.69 25.03
C PHE A 399 -21.83 -12.32 24.06
N SER A 400 -21.87 -12.84 22.82
CA SER A 400 -22.87 -12.49 21.78
C SER A 400 -24.34 -12.51 22.22
N ARG A 401 -24.71 -13.37 23.18
CA ARG A 401 -26.09 -13.47 23.72
C ARG A 401 -26.16 -13.37 25.24
N SER A 402 -25.13 -12.79 25.85
CA SER A 402 -25.08 -12.64 27.30
C SER A 402 -26.03 -11.57 27.79
N LYS A 403 -26.79 -11.88 28.85
CA LYS A 403 -27.58 -10.87 29.58
C LYS A 403 -26.64 -10.06 30.45
N LEU A 404 -26.78 -8.73 30.49
CA LEU A 404 -25.98 -7.82 31.32
C LEU A 404 -26.28 -7.94 32.84
N ALA A 405 -26.05 -9.13 33.39
CA ALA A 405 -26.12 -9.42 34.81
C ALA A 405 -24.95 -8.76 35.56
N PRO A 406 -25.05 -8.52 36.89
CA PRO A 406 -23.99 -7.90 37.69
C PRO A 406 -22.61 -8.54 37.58
N ARG A 407 -22.53 -9.84 37.26
CA ARG A 407 -21.27 -10.57 37.06
C ARG A 407 -20.58 -10.34 35.73
N ILE A 408 -21.29 -9.84 34.71
CA ILE A 408 -20.76 -9.73 33.34
C ILE A 408 -19.58 -8.78 33.22
N PRO A 409 -19.58 -7.56 33.81
CA PRO A 409 -18.44 -6.65 33.68
C PRO A 409 -17.10 -7.28 34.13
N ALA A 410 -17.11 -7.99 35.26
CA ALA A 410 -15.93 -8.69 35.77
C ALA A 410 -15.49 -9.84 34.84
N GLN A 411 -16.45 -10.57 34.24
CA GLN A 411 -16.15 -11.64 33.28
C GLN A 411 -15.57 -11.07 31.97
N VAL A 412 -16.14 -9.99 31.45
CA VAL A 412 -15.61 -9.31 30.26
C VAL A 412 -14.20 -8.81 30.53
N ARG A 413 -13.96 -8.17 31.68
CA ARG A 413 -12.62 -7.74 32.09
C ARG A 413 -11.62 -8.89 32.08
N SER A 414 -11.98 -10.04 32.62
CA SER A 414 -11.11 -11.24 32.64
C SER A 414 -10.75 -11.70 31.24
N GLU A 415 -11.71 -11.78 30.32
CA GLU A 415 -11.45 -12.23 28.94
C GLU A 415 -10.66 -11.19 28.12
N MET A 416 -10.89 -9.89 28.34
CA MET A 416 -10.13 -8.83 27.64
C MET A 416 -8.69 -8.77 28.13
N LEU A 417 -8.46 -9.00 29.43
CA LEU A 417 -7.12 -9.08 30.00
C LEU A 417 -6.37 -10.35 29.54
N ASP A 418 -7.06 -11.50 29.43
CA ASP A 418 -6.50 -12.72 28.83
C ASP A 418 -6.02 -12.48 27.38
N VAL A 419 -6.79 -11.73 26.59
CA VAL A 419 -6.34 -11.33 25.24
C VAL A 419 -5.12 -10.41 25.31
N ALA A 420 -5.07 -9.47 26.25
CA ALA A 420 -3.94 -8.56 26.39
C ALA A 420 -2.64 -9.28 26.75
N TYR A 421 -2.67 -10.23 27.70
CA TYR A 421 -1.51 -11.07 28.01
C TYR A 421 -1.05 -11.90 26.81
N LYS A 422 -1.97 -12.44 26.00
CA LYS A 422 -1.59 -13.16 24.77
C LYS A 422 -0.95 -12.25 23.72
N LEU A 423 -1.36 -10.99 23.66
CA LEU A 423 -0.71 -10.01 22.79
C LEU A 423 0.67 -9.61 23.33
N GLU A 424 0.87 -9.65 24.64
CA GLU A 424 2.17 -9.47 25.29
C GLU A 424 3.10 -10.67 25.07
N ASP A 425 2.59 -11.90 25.12
CA ASP A 425 3.35 -13.12 24.78
C ASP A 425 3.86 -13.11 23.33
N LEU A 426 3.16 -12.39 22.43
CA LEU A 426 3.56 -12.18 21.03
C LEU A 426 4.37 -10.90 20.82
N GLU A 427 4.74 -10.17 21.87
CA GLU A 427 5.49 -8.91 21.80
C GLU A 427 4.79 -7.82 20.97
N ILE A 428 3.45 -7.84 20.90
CA ILE A 428 2.64 -6.81 20.25
C ILE A 428 2.28 -5.71 21.24
N LEU A 429 1.94 -6.10 22.47
CA LEU A 429 1.73 -5.20 23.62
C LEU A 429 2.78 -5.47 24.70
N GLN A 430 2.97 -4.56 25.66
CA GLN A 430 3.93 -4.71 26.76
C GLN A 430 3.38 -4.18 28.09
N ASP A 431 4.00 -4.57 29.20
CA ASP A 431 3.69 -4.05 30.54
C ASP A 431 2.21 -4.21 30.94
N ILE A 432 1.56 -5.31 30.54
CA ILE A 432 0.13 -5.54 30.81
C ILE A 432 -0.13 -5.57 32.32
N ASP A 433 0.80 -6.07 33.12
CA ASP A 433 0.70 -6.05 34.58
C ASP A 433 0.67 -4.65 35.19
N THR A 434 1.36 -3.69 34.57
CA THR A 434 1.32 -2.27 34.96
C THR A 434 -0.04 -1.66 34.62
N TRP A 435 -0.58 -2.00 33.44
CA TRP A 435 -1.80 -1.40 32.92
C TRP A 435 -3.10 -2.14 33.29
N LYS A 436 -3.03 -3.34 33.88
CA LYS A 436 -4.21 -4.18 34.16
C LYS A 436 -5.30 -3.46 34.95
N ASN A 437 -4.94 -2.60 35.89
CA ASN A 437 -5.90 -1.84 36.70
C ASN A 437 -6.64 -0.75 35.90
N SER A 438 -6.11 -0.36 34.74
CA SER A 438 -6.75 0.59 33.81
C SER A 438 -7.76 -0.07 32.87
N PHE A 439 -7.88 -1.41 32.88
CA PHE A 439 -9.00 -2.11 32.23
C PHE A 439 -10.27 -1.94 33.04
N ILE A 440 -11.16 -1.07 32.56
CA ILE A 440 -12.41 -0.65 33.24
C ILE A 440 -13.60 -1.12 32.41
N PHE A 441 -14.60 -1.71 33.06
CA PHE A 441 -15.85 -2.14 32.41
C PHE A 441 -17.04 -1.79 33.29
N GLU A 442 -17.89 -0.89 32.81
CA GLU A 442 -18.95 -0.27 33.60
C GLU A 442 -20.24 -0.18 32.79
N LYS A 443 -21.37 -0.27 33.48
CA LYS A 443 -22.67 -0.09 32.82
C LYS A 443 -22.84 1.37 32.45
N ASP A 444 -23.44 1.62 31.30
CA ASP A 444 -23.81 2.97 30.93
C ASP A 444 -24.93 3.49 31.86
N GLU A 445 -24.83 4.75 32.28
CA GLU A 445 -25.79 5.38 33.18
C GLU A 445 -27.07 5.82 32.46
N GLN A 446 -27.01 6.01 31.14
CA GLN A 446 -28.11 6.54 30.33
C GLN A 446 -28.74 5.44 29.46
N SER A 447 -27.94 4.48 28.99
CA SER A 447 -28.33 3.43 28.06
C SER A 447 -28.49 2.07 28.77
N ILE A 448 -29.74 1.70 29.04
CA ILE A 448 -30.06 0.42 29.68
C ILE A 448 -29.60 -0.74 28.79
N GLY A 449 -28.71 -1.58 29.32
CA GLY A 449 -28.20 -2.76 28.61
C GLY A 449 -26.84 -2.55 27.94
N GLN A 450 -26.27 -1.35 27.99
CA GLN A 450 -24.95 -1.05 27.46
C GLN A 450 -23.83 -1.26 28.50
N LEU A 451 -22.71 -1.81 28.04
CA LEU A 451 -21.47 -1.97 28.81
C LEU A 451 -20.37 -1.18 28.10
N ASN A 452 -19.78 -0.22 28.81
CA ASN A 452 -18.66 0.59 28.33
C ASN A 452 -17.35 -0.04 28.81
N GLY A 453 -16.32 -0.01 27.96
CA GLY A 453 -15.01 -0.61 28.24
C GLY A 453 -13.87 0.33 27.92
N LYS A 454 -12.90 0.46 28.83
CA LYS A 454 -11.60 1.08 28.59
C LYS A 454 -10.55 -0.02 28.50
N LEU A 455 -9.84 -0.09 27.39
CA LEU A 455 -8.82 -1.10 27.11
C LEU A 455 -7.48 -0.40 26.79
N PRO A 456 -6.53 -0.31 27.74
CA PRO A 456 -5.20 0.22 27.43
C PRO A 456 -4.45 -0.74 26.48
N ALA A 457 -3.75 -0.16 25.51
CA ALA A 457 -2.95 -0.87 24.51
C ALA A 457 -1.52 -0.28 24.46
N PRO A 458 -0.68 -0.61 25.45
CA PRO A 458 0.75 -0.25 25.44
C PRO A 458 1.48 -1.01 24.33
N VAL A 459 1.60 -0.41 23.14
CA VAL A 459 2.21 -1.05 21.97
C VAL A 459 3.74 -1.17 22.14
N VAL A 460 4.29 -2.32 21.76
CA VAL A 460 5.74 -2.52 21.67
C VAL A 460 6.29 -1.71 20.48
N PRO A 461 7.23 -0.77 20.70
CA PRO A 461 7.83 -0.01 19.62
C PRO A 461 8.86 -0.85 18.85
N GLY A 462 9.09 -0.48 17.59
CA GLY A 462 10.16 -1.07 16.79
C GLY A 462 11.55 -0.70 17.30
N LEU A 463 12.46 -1.67 17.37
CA LEU A 463 13.87 -1.43 17.65
C LEU A 463 14.59 -0.91 16.39
N HIS A 464 14.57 0.41 16.18
CA HIS A 464 15.15 1.03 14.99
C HIS A 464 16.60 1.51 15.17
N VAL A 465 17.02 1.81 16.40
CA VAL A 465 18.34 2.40 16.69
C VAL A 465 18.96 1.69 17.88
N PHE A 466 20.19 1.20 17.70
CA PHE A 466 21.07 0.78 18.78
C PHE A 466 22.24 1.76 18.86
N ALA A 467 22.50 2.31 20.05
CA ALA A 467 23.59 3.22 20.32
C ALA A 467 24.31 2.77 21.60
N ALA A 468 25.64 2.67 21.54
CA ALA A 468 26.48 2.26 22.66
C ALA A 468 27.84 2.98 22.61
N GLU A 469 28.44 3.17 23.79
CA GLU A 469 29.80 3.64 23.98
C GLU A 469 30.67 2.46 24.45
N ILE A 470 31.92 2.39 23.98
CA ILE A 470 32.88 1.36 24.40
C ILE A 470 33.98 2.04 25.23
N ASP A 471 34.05 1.69 26.51
CA ASP A 471 35.12 2.16 27.40
C ASP A 471 36.43 1.42 27.13
N LEU A 472 37.52 2.18 26.97
CA LEU A 472 38.86 1.62 26.91
C LEU A 472 39.30 1.23 28.33
N ILE A 473 39.39 -0.07 28.59
CA ILE A 473 39.95 -0.62 29.83
C ILE A 473 41.30 -1.27 29.48
N LEU A 474 42.38 -0.71 30.01
CA LEU A 474 43.71 -1.32 30.00
C LEU A 474 43.94 -1.96 31.38
N SER A 475 44.02 -3.29 31.41
CA SER A 475 44.32 -4.07 32.62
C SER A 475 45.81 -4.14 32.91
#